data_AF-A0AAD1ADR7-F1
#
_entry.id   AF-A0AAD1ADR7-F1
#
_cell.length_a   1.000
_cell.length_b   1.000
_cell.length_c   1.000
_cell.angle_alpha   90.00
_cell.angle_beta   90.00
_cell.angle_gamma   90.00
#
_symmetry.space_group_name_H-M   'P 1'
#
loop_
_entity.id
_entity.type
_entity.pdbx_description
1 polymer ?
#
loop_
_entity_poly.entity_id
_entity_poly.type
_entity_poly.pdbx_seq_one_letter_code
_entity_poly.pdbx_strand_id
1 'polypeptide(L)'
;MNAGADLGQQLTDYQKKEGYFSKRLRGNKMLSEEALYDEFAAGMQFPYYFGYNPYAFNECISDLGDREVGKGVCITITDAHLLLSESPSDVFEFLAGSLRRAGRIWSTPINEAQEWDRDAKPLIVTLLSPLEQYGEVIRRWSEQHIDLIQPPIPNHEV
;
A
#
# COMPACT_ATOMS: atom_id res chain seq x y z
N MET A 1 15.43 18.74 5.40
CA MET A 1 14.96 17.35 5.56
C MET A 1 13.46 17.35 5.33
N ASN A 2 12.94 16.44 4.51
CA ASN A 2 11.53 16.38 4.19
C ASN A 2 10.81 15.56 5.28
N ALA A 3 10.13 16.22 6.23
CA ALA A 3 9.62 15.60 7.46
C ALA A 3 8.69 14.39 7.20
N GLY A 4 7.92 14.41 6.11
CA GLY A 4 7.08 13.27 5.70
C GLY A 4 7.86 12.03 5.26
N ALA A 5 9.05 12.21 4.68
CA ALA A 5 9.91 11.09 4.29
C ALA A 5 10.53 10.39 5.51
N ASP A 6 10.87 11.17 6.55
CA ASP A 6 11.41 10.65 7.82
C ASP A 6 10.33 9.86 8.59
N LEU A 7 9.13 10.43 8.74
CA LEU A 7 7.99 9.75 9.38
C LEU A 7 7.61 8.43 8.67
N GLY A 8 7.56 8.44 7.33
CA GLY A 8 7.25 7.24 6.57
C GLY A 8 8.29 6.13 6.77
N GLN A 9 9.56 6.50 6.92
CA GLN A 9 10.63 5.53 7.19
C GLN A 9 10.53 4.98 8.61
N GLN A 10 10.34 5.86 9.61
CA GLN A 10 10.15 5.47 11.02
C GLN A 10 8.98 4.50 11.21
N LEU A 11 7.83 4.77 10.58
CA LEU A 11 6.68 3.86 10.63
C LEU A 11 6.99 2.49 10.02
N THR A 12 7.65 2.49 8.86
CA THR A 12 8.07 1.26 8.18
C THR A 12 8.99 0.42 9.07
N ASP A 13 9.96 1.06 9.73
CA ASP A 13 10.92 0.37 10.59
C ASP A 13 10.27 -0.13 11.89
N TYR A 14 9.31 0.63 12.45
CA TYR A 14 8.48 0.18 13.57
C TYR A 14 7.68 -1.08 13.20
N GLN A 15 6.97 -1.08 12.08
CA GLN A 15 6.17 -2.23 11.64
C GLN A 15 7.03 -3.49 11.41
N LYS A 16 8.23 -3.32 10.83
CA LYS A 16 9.20 -4.43 10.70
C LYS A 16 9.61 -4.99 12.05
N LYS A 17 9.94 -4.12 13.01
CA LYS A 17 10.28 -4.53 14.38
C LYS A 17 9.12 -5.28 15.05
N GLU A 18 7.89 -4.89 14.77
CA GLU A 18 6.67 -5.57 15.24
C GLU A 18 6.36 -6.88 14.51
N GLY A 19 7.16 -7.28 13.52
CA GLY A 19 7.04 -8.55 12.80
C GLY A 19 6.16 -8.52 11.56
N TYR A 20 5.93 -7.35 10.97
CA TYR A 20 5.25 -7.23 9.67
C TYR A 20 6.27 -7.18 8.52
N PHE A 21 5.89 -7.70 7.37
CA PHE A 21 6.55 -7.33 6.12
C PHE A 21 6.11 -5.92 5.72
N SER A 22 6.95 -4.93 6.01
CA SER A 22 6.64 -3.52 5.75
C SER A 22 7.56 -2.87 4.71
N LYS A 23 6.95 -2.12 3.80
CA LYS A 23 7.62 -1.36 2.73
C LYS A 23 7.10 0.06 2.64
N ARG A 24 8.00 0.98 2.30
CA ARG A 24 7.70 2.38 2.02
C ARG A 24 7.73 2.63 0.51
N LEU A 25 6.69 3.27 -0.01
CA LEU A 25 6.57 3.73 -1.38
C LEU A 25 6.43 5.26 -1.41
N ARG A 26 6.75 5.85 -2.56
CA ARG A 26 6.77 7.30 -2.77
C ARG A 26 5.69 7.72 -3.77
N GLY A 27 4.62 8.33 -3.28
CA GLY A 27 3.51 8.85 -4.10
C GLY A 27 3.97 9.87 -5.13
N ASN A 28 4.96 10.71 -4.79
CA ASN A 28 5.58 11.64 -5.73
C ASN A 28 6.42 10.96 -6.85
N LYS A 29 6.60 9.63 -6.80
CA LYS A 29 7.18 8.79 -7.85
C LYS A 29 6.14 7.92 -8.55
N MET A 30 4.85 8.08 -8.22
CA MET A 30 3.73 7.30 -8.77
C MET A 30 2.68 8.24 -9.38
N LEU A 31 3.11 9.24 -10.17
CA LEU A 31 2.22 10.24 -10.77
C LEU A 31 1.41 9.66 -11.95
N SER A 32 1.98 8.68 -12.65
CA SER A 32 1.38 7.95 -13.78
C SER A 32 1.20 6.46 -13.46
N GLU A 33 0.41 5.74 -14.26
CA GLU A 33 0.24 4.28 -14.14
C GLU A 33 1.56 3.51 -14.31
N GLU A 34 2.39 3.90 -15.28
CA GLU A 34 3.71 3.30 -15.50
C GLU A 34 4.60 3.48 -14.26
N ALA A 35 4.63 4.69 -13.72
CA ALA A 35 5.44 5.01 -12.55
C ALA A 35 4.91 4.33 -11.26
N LEU A 36 3.59 4.10 -11.17
CA LEU A 36 2.99 3.26 -10.14
C LEU A 36 3.54 1.83 -10.20
N TYR A 37 3.55 1.22 -11.39
CA TYR A 37 4.07 -0.13 -11.57
C TYR A 37 5.56 -0.23 -11.23
N ASP A 38 6.37 0.75 -11.65
CA ASP A 38 7.80 0.81 -11.32
C ASP A 38 8.04 0.88 -9.81
N GLU A 39 7.36 1.79 -9.10
CA GLU A 39 7.57 1.99 -7.67
C GLU A 39 7.08 0.78 -6.87
N PHE A 40 5.94 0.17 -7.23
CA PHE A 40 5.47 -1.05 -6.58
C PHE A 40 6.40 -2.23 -6.84
N ALA A 41 6.80 -2.46 -8.10
CA ALA A 41 7.71 -3.54 -8.43
C ALA A 41 9.04 -3.41 -7.68
N ALA A 42 9.60 -2.20 -7.64
CA ALA A 42 10.84 -1.92 -6.92
C ALA A 42 10.65 -2.00 -5.39
N GLY A 43 9.65 -1.35 -4.82
CA GLY A 43 9.48 -1.27 -3.36
C GLY A 43 9.03 -2.60 -2.75
N MET A 44 8.07 -3.26 -3.39
CA MET A 44 7.54 -4.56 -2.99
C MET A 44 8.38 -5.72 -3.52
N GLN A 45 9.45 -5.47 -4.28
CA GLN A 45 10.32 -6.51 -4.83
C GLN A 45 9.51 -7.58 -5.57
N PHE A 46 8.70 -7.15 -6.55
CA PHE A 46 8.02 -8.08 -7.45
C PHE A 46 9.04 -8.85 -8.29
N PRO A 47 8.66 -10.01 -8.87
CA PRO A 47 9.58 -10.82 -9.67
C PRO A 47 10.21 -10.04 -10.82
N TYR A 48 11.44 -10.41 -11.22
CA TYR A 48 12.16 -9.72 -12.31
C TYR A 48 11.43 -9.76 -13.66
N TYR A 49 10.51 -10.72 -13.84
CA TYR A 49 9.65 -10.88 -15.01
C TYR A 49 8.27 -10.22 -14.85
N PHE A 50 8.12 -9.32 -13.87
CA PHE A 50 6.88 -8.57 -13.66
C PHE A 50 6.38 -7.93 -14.96
N GLY A 51 5.09 -8.09 -15.25
CA GLY A 51 4.53 -7.79 -16.57
C GLY A 51 4.11 -6.33 -16.80
N TYR A 52 4.26 -5.44 -15.82
CA TYR A 52 3.91 -4.01 -15.92
C TYR A 52 2.49 -3.74 -16.48
N ASN A 53 1.52 -4.49 -15.99
CA ASN A 53 0.13 -4.37 -16.43
C ASN A 53 -0.85 -4.69 -15.28
N PRO A 54 -2.14 -4.33 -15.42
CA PRO A 54 -3.15 -4.52 -14.38
C PRO A 54 -3.29 -5.96 -13.87
N TYR A 55 -3.15 -6.94 -14.76
CA TYR A 55 -3.24 -8.36 -14.40
C TYR A 55 -2.05 -8.78 -13.54
N ALA A 56 -0.83 -8.50 -14.00
CA ALA A 56 0.39 -8.82 -13.27
C ALA A 56 0.44 -8.12 -11.89
N PHE A 57 -0.04 -6.88 -11.82
CA PHE A 57 -0.11 -6.13 -10.56
C PHE A 57 -1.03 -6.82 -9.56
N ASN A 58 -2.25 -7.19 -9.98
CA ASN A 58 -3.23 -7.87 -9.13
C ASN A 58 -2.69 -9.18 -8.55
N GLU A 59 -2.01 -9.98 -9.36
CA GLU A 59 -1.39 -11.22 -8.91
C GLU A 59 -0.30 -10.94 -7.87
N CYS A 60 0.66 -10.06 -8.19
CA CYS A 60 1.81 -9.81 -7.31
C CYS A 60 1.46 -9.11 -5.99
N ILE A 61 0.42 -8.27 -5.95
CA ILE A 61 0.00 -7.60 -4.72
C ILE A 61 -0.82 -8.53 -3.81
N SER A 62 -1.48 -9.53 -4.40
CA SER A 62 -2.30 -10.51 -3.68
C SER A 62 -1.49 -11.70 -3.18
N ASP A 63 -0.36 -12.00 -3.83
CA ASP A 63 0.57 -13.06 -3.46
C ASP A 63 2.02 -12.58 -3.67
N LEU A 64 2.80 -12.60 -2.59
CA LEU A 64 4.20 -12.18 -2.59
C LEU A 64 5.17 -13.35 -2.78
N GLY A 65 4.67 -14.52 -3.19
CA GLY A 65 5.41 -15.78 -3.37
C GLY A 65 5.84 -16.37 -2.03
N ASP A 66 7.02 -17.01 -2.00
CA ASP A 66 7.60 -17.66 -0.82
C ASP A 66 8.06 -16.70 0.29
N ARG A 67 7.63 -15.45 0.24
CA ARG A 67 8.11 -14.42 1.14
C ARG A 67 7.43 -14.49 2.49
N GLU A 68 8.24 -14.54 3.53
CA GLU A 68 7.75 -14.46 4.90
C GLU A 68 7.15 -13.07 5.19
N VAL A 69 5.84 -13.04 5.44
CA VAL A 69 5.10 -11.81 5.79
C VAL A 69 4.85 -11.64 7.29
N GLY A 70 5.25 -12.62 8.11
CA GLY A 70 5.09 -12.59 9.57
C GLY A 70 3.63 -12.34 10.00
N LYS A 71 3.39 -11.20 10.64
CA LYS A 71 2.05 -10.78 11.10
C LYS A 71 1.16 -10.22 9.99
N GLY A 72 1.71 -9.90 8.81
CA GLY A 72 0.97 -9.38 7.67
C GLY A 72 1.78 -8.38 6.85
N VAL A 73 1.12 -7.76 5.88
CA VAL A 73 1.76 -6.85 4.92
C VAL A 73 1.40 -5.41 5.27
N CYS A 74 2.41 -4.53 5.34
CA CYS A 74 2.20 -3.10 5.50
C CYS A 74 2.85 -2.31 4.35
N ILE A 75 2.10 -1.37 3.78
CA ILE A 75 2.56 -0.48 2.71
C ILE A 75 2.37 0.95 3.18
N THR A 76 3.45 1.68 3.38
CA THR A 76 3.41 3.11 3.73
C THR A 76 3.66 3.94 2.47
N ILE A 77 2.65 4.68 2.00
CA ILE A 77 2.75 5.57 0.85
C ILE A 77 2.95 7.01 1.35
N THR A 78 4.15 7.55 1.13
CA THR A 78 4.46 8.98 1.36
C THR A 78 3.96 9.83 0.21
N ASP A 79 3.71 11.13 0.44
CA ASP A 79 3.18 12.05 -0.59
C ASP A 79 1.92 11.50 -1.29
N ALA A 80 1.03 10.85 -0.54
CA ALA A 80 -0.10 10.11 -1.09
C ALA A 80 -1.11 10.99 -1.86
N HIS A 81 -1.12 12.30 -1.59
CA HIS A 81 -1.92 13.29 -2.33
C HIS A 81 -1.50 13.42 -3.81
N LEU A 82 -0.25 13.08 -4.16
CA LEU A 82 0.27 13.10 -5.53
C LEU A 82 0.06 11.79 -6.29
N LEU A 83 -0.38 10.73 -5.59
CA LEU A 83 -0.59 9.42 -6.19
C LEU A 83 -1.55 9.51 -7.37
N LEU A 84 -1.07 9.10 -8.55
CA LEU A 84 -1.81 9.09 -9.81
C LEU A 84 -2.42 10.46 -10.20
N SER A 85 -1.82 11.57 -9.78
CA SER A 85 -2.34 12.92 -10.09
C SER A 85 -2.27 13.29 -11.58
N GLU A 86 -1.45 12.58 -12.36
CA GLU A 86 -1.32 12.77 -13.82
C GLU A 86 -2.02 11.67 -14.62
N SER A 87 -2.78 10.80 -13.96
CA SER A 87 -3.52 9.70 -14.59
C SER A 87 -5.02 10.00 -14.64
N PRO A 88 -5.76 9.39 -15.58
CA PRO A 88 -7.21 9.42 -15.54
C PRO A 88 -7.75 8.67 -14.31
N SER A 89 -9.01 8.96 -13.94
CA SER A 89 -9.60 8.48 -12.69
C SER A 89 -9.79 6.97 -12.60
N ASP A 90 -9.95 6.29 -13.75
CA ASP A 90 -10.08 4.84 -13.85
C ASP A 90 -8.83 4.10 -13.40
N VAL A 91 -7.63 4.67 -13.62
CA VAL A 91 -6.36 4.11 -13.10
C VAL A 91 -6.34 4.13 -11.57
N PHE A 92 -6.84 5.20 -10.96
CA PHE A 92 -6.94 5.29 -9.50
C PHE A 92 -8.00 4.32 -8.94
N GLU A 93 -9.15 4.21 -9.61
CA GLU A 93 -10.18 3.21 -9.29
C GLU A 93 -9.61 1.78 -9.36
N PHE A 94 -8.84 1.48 -10.40
CA PHE A 94 -8.13 0.21 -10.55
C PHE A 94 -7.20 -0.06 -9.36
N LEU A 95 -6.35 0.90 -8.96
CA LEU A 95 -5.44 0.73 -7.83
C LEU A 95 -6.22 0.46 -6.53
N ALA A 96 -7.24 1.26 -6.26
CA ALA A 96 -8.09 1.11 -5.09
C ALA A 96 -8.78 -0.27 -5.06
N GLY A 97 -9.34 -0.69 -6.20
CA GLY A 97 -9.94 -2.01 -6.39
C GLY A 97 -8.95 -3.16 -6.16
N SER A 98 -7.73 -3.03 -6.67
CA SER A 98 -6.66 -4.02 -6.54
C SER A 98 -6.20 -4.17 -5.09
N LEU A 99 -5.96 -3.06 -4.38
CA LEU A 99 -5.58 -3.09 -2.96
C LEU A 99 -6.70 -3.67 -2.08
N ARG A 100 -7.96 -3.34 -2.38
CA ARG A 100 -9.13 -3.92 -1.69
C ARG A 100 -9.23 -5.42 -1.94
N ARG A 101 -9.04 -5.87 -3.19
CA ARG A 101 -9.04 -7.30 -3.55
C ARG A 101 -7.91 -8.03 -2.81
N ALA A 102 -6.71 -7.48 -2.84
CA ALA A 102 -5.56 -8.03 -2.13
C ALA A 102 -5.84 -8.13 -0.63
N GLY A 103 -6.42 -7.10 -0.02
CA GLY A 103 -6.81 -7.12 1.39
C GLY A 103 -7.76 -8.26 1.73
N ARG A 104 -8.75 -8.53 0.87
CA ARG A 104 -9.67 -9.68 1.04
C ARG A 104 -8.92 -11.01 0.95
N ILE A 105 -8.06 -11.17 -0.05
CA ILE A 105 -7.24 -12.39 -0.25
C ILE A 105 -6.33 -12.62 0.96
N TRP A 106 -5.58 -11.60 1.39
CA TRP A 106 -4.75 -11.66 2.59
C TRP A 106 -5.56 -12.03 3.84
N SER A 107 -6.75 -11.44 4.01
CA SER A 107 -7.64 -11.73 5.15
C SER A 107 -8.34 -13.08 5.10
N THR A 108 -8.20 -13.82 4.01
CA THR A 108 -8.76 -15.18 3.87
C THR A 108 -7.66 -16.19 4.18
N PRO A 109 -7.89 -17.15 5.10
CA PRO A 109 -6.94 -18.23 5.34
C PRO A 109 -6.91 -19.19 4.16
N ILE A 110 -5.74 -19.79 3.93
CA ILE A 110 -5.54 -20.89 3.00
C ILE A 110 -5.39 -22.15 3.86
N ASN A 111 -6.32 -23.09 3.69
CA ASN A 111 -6.40 -24.33 4.45
C ASN A 111 -6.55 -25.51 3.49
N GLU A 112 -5.54 -25.77 2.66
CA GLU A 112 -5.55 -26.84 1.66
C GLU A 112 -4.80 -28.10 2.13
N ALA A 113 -4.42 -28.13 3.41
CA ALA A 113 -3.59 -29.18 4.02
C ALA A 113 -2.24 -29.33 3.30
N GLN A 114 -1.70 -28.19 2.85
CA GLN A 114 -0.40 -28.11 2.20
C GLN A 114 0.62 -27.43 3.10
N GLU A 115 1.90 -27.59 2.81
CA GLU A 115 2.99 -26.93 3.56
C GLU A 115 2.97 -25.40 3.43
N TRP A 116 2.29 -24.88 2.41
CA TRP A 116 2.11 -23.46 2.14
C TRP A 116 0.77 -22.89 2.66
N ASP A 117 0.01 -23.67 3.43
CA ASP A 117 -1.16 -23.17 4.15
C ASP A 117 -0.77 -21.94 5.00
N ARG A 118 -1.68 -20.95 5.05
CA ARG A 118 -1.46 -19.75 5.86
C ARG A 118 -2.74 -19.29 6.53
N ASP A 119 -2.59 -18.79 7.75
CA ASP A 119 -3.65 -18.05 8.41
C ASP A 119 -4.02 -16.78 7.66
N ALA A 120 -5.20 -16.24 7.97
CA ALA A 120 -5.58 -14.89 7.59
C ALA A 120 -4.55 -13.87 8.11
N LYS A 121 -4.13 -12.96 7.24
CA LYS A 121 -3.19 -11.87 7.55
C LYS A 121 -3.76 -10.54 7.06
N PRO A 122 -3.55 -9.43 7.77
CA PRO A 122 -3.94 -8.12 7.29
C PRO A 122 -3.01 -7.62 6.17
N LEU A 123 -3.58 -6.90 5.21
CA LEU A 123 -2.89 -5.94 4.36
C LEU A 123 -3.26 -4.54 4.85
N ILE A 124 -2.28 -3.78 5.32
CA ILE A 124 -2.47 -2.43 5.87
C ILE A 124 -1.78 -1.42 4.95
N VAL A 125 -2.55 -0.48 4.40
CA VAL A 125 -2.01 0.63 3.59
C VAL A 125 -2.13 1.92 4.40
N THR A 126 -0.99 2.55 4.70
CA THR A 126 -0.93 3.84 5.40
C THR A 126 -0.62 4.94 4.39
N LEU A 127 -1.46 5.96 4.33
CA LEU A 127 -1.31 7.10 3.44
C LEU A 127 -0.80 8.30 4.23
N LEU A 128 0.37 8.81 3.86
CA LEU A 128 0.96 10.00 4.47
C LEU A 128 0.94 11.15 3.47
N SER A 129 0.41 12.28 3.91
CA SER A 129 0.35 13.54 3.16
C SER A 129 0.53 14.72 4.12
N PRO A 130 0.79 15.94 3.59
CA PRO A 130 0.61 17.16 4.36
C PRO A 130 -0.84 17.29 4.87
N LEU A 131 -1.02 17.89 6.05
CA LEU A 131 -2.31 18.00 6.73
C LEU A 131 -3.36 18.72 5.87
N GLU A 132 -2.93 19.77 5.16
CA GLU A 132 -3.76 20.55 4.25
C GLU A 132 -4.30 19.73 3.07
N GLN A 133 -3.69 18.59 2.75
CA GLN A 133 -4.10 17.68 1.67
C GLN A 133 -4.98 16.52 2.17
N TYR A 134 -5.22 16.38 3.47
CA TYR A 134 -5.99 15.25 4.02
C TYR A 134 -7.41 15.20 3.46
N GLY A 135 -8.08 16.35 3.33
CA GLY A 135 -9.44 16.40 2.80
C GLY A 135 -9.55 15.81 1.39
N GLU A 136 -8.59 16.13 0.53
CA GLU A 136 -8.56 15.61 -0.84
C GLU A 136 -8.22 14.11 -0.89
N VAL A 137 -7.26 13.66 -0.07
CA VAL A 137 -6.97 12.22 0.05
C VAL A 137 -8.21 11.46 0.54
N ILE A 138 -8.87 11.95 1.59
CA ILE A 138 -10.08 11.30 2.11
C ILE A 138 -11.16 11.24 1.05
N ARG A 139 -11.42 12.35 0.34
CA ARG A 139 -12.42 12.42 -0.73
C ARG A 139 -12.14 11.39 -1.81
N ARG A 140 -10.93 11.39 -2.39
CA ARG A 140 -10.54 10.50 -3.50
C ARG A 140 -10.70 9.02 -3.14
N TRP A 141 -10.28 8.61 -1.94
CA TRP A 141 -10.35 7.21 -1.51
C TRP A 141 -11.77 6.80 -1.09
N SER A 142 -12.54 7.72 -0.48
CA SER A 142 -13.95 7.44 -0.11
C SER A 142 -14.83 7.26 -1.35
N GLU A 143 -14.56 7.97 -2.45
CA GLU A 143 -15.23 7.78 -3.74
C GLU A 143 -15.05 6.37 -4.32
N GLN A 144 -14.02 5.63 -3.87
CA GLN A 144 -13.77 4.24 -4.26
C GLN A 144 -14.44 3.22 -3.33
N HIS A 145 -15.30 3.68 -2.42
CA HIS A 145 -15.92 2.87 -1.36
C HIS A 145 -14.88 2.17 -0.48
N ILE A 146 -13.83 2.91 -0.12
CA ILE A 146 -12.82 2.49 0.87
C ILE A 146 -12.95 3.43 2.06
N ASP A 147 -13.38 2.88 3.20
CA ASP A 147 -13.41 3.61 4.46
C ASP A 147 -11.98 3.78 4.98
N LEU A 148 -11.51 5.02 5.04
CA LEU A 148 -10.23 5.34 5.65
C LEU A 148 -10.37 5.41 7.16
N ILE A 149 -9.58 4.58 7.87
CA ILE A 149 -9.40 4.73 9.30
C ILE A 149 -8.41 5.87 9.52
N GLN A 150 -8.89 7.00 10.03
CA GLN A 150 -8.01 8.08 10.45
C GLN A 150 -7.39 7.73 11.80
N PRO A 151 -6.05 7.66 11.91
CA PRO A 151 -5.44 7.62 13.23
C PRO A 151 -5.82 8.89 13.99
N PRO A 152 -5.96 8.84 15.32
CA PRO A 152 -6.17 10.06 16.10
C PRO A 152 -5.05 11.06 15.78
N ILE A 153 -5.43 12.27 15.36
CA ILE A 153 -4.46 13.35 15.12
C ILE A 153 -3.75 13.59 16.45
N PRO A 154 -2.41 13.42 16.52
CA PRO A 154 -1.70 13.69 17.76
C PRO A 154 -1.97 15.15 18.16
N ASN A 155 -2.50 15.35 19.37
CA ASN A 155 -2.55 16.69 19.97
C ASN A 155 -1.10 17.15 20.17
N HIS A 156 -0.55 17.89 19.22
CA HIS A 156 0.64 18.67 19.49
C HIS A 156 0.18 19.91 20.25
N GLU A 157 0.25 19.86 21.58
CA GLU A 157 0.27 21.09 22.37
C GLU A 157 1.47 21.92 21.92
N VAL A 158 1.19 23.16 21.51
CA VAL A 158 2.15 24.15 21.01
C VAL A 158 2.90 24.80 22.17
#